data_AF-A0A174VV39-F1
#
_entry.id   AF-A0A174VV39-F1
#
_cell.length_a   1.000
_cell.length_b   1.000
_cell.length_c   1.000
_cell.angle_alpha   90.00
_cell.angle_beta   90.00
_cell.angle_gamma   90.00
#
_symmetry.space_group_name_H-M   'P 1'
#
loop_
_entity.id
_entity.type
_entity.pdbx_description
1 polymer ?
#
loop_
_entity_poly.entity_id
_entity_poly.type
_entity_poly.pdbx_seq_one_letter_code
_entity_poly.pdbx_strand_id
1 'polypeptide(L)'
;MDNKSKEYFFAWMNHFSIIHKRLVMNQQYNILLIINFLRMKKNKIMKDYWRVCWMALLLVTLFFGSCSDDNDSNGDSDNAAFDPNIPVQVSGINPTTGGFGQRLVISGENFGNDPSIVNVFVGGKKAIVINVKNHSIYCLVPSQAYSGEIEVQISNGDNPVVSTIAETKFEYVRKQLVSTLCGSRRDDGGYDTKDGPFNDCGAFGSPNWLEFDPKYPHLVYVAADRGAGDENEGNGNMRILDLNNQYVGTALTEGDMGGTNRGRALAFFDENHMAVAVDQGDELRAAVYGFTRNREAPQAGDHNYKMWGNRLALVNFKECNTVAFHPVDGDMYFNSYNKGQFFKVDKKQIQEIFDGTRTTPADKEVLFQMDNGWEYNIRIHPTGNYAYIVSINKHYIQRTNYDWASKRFVTPYIIAGTAERADYVDGIGTSARFHNPYQGVFVKNPNYAGQEDEYDFILCDKLGQCIRKITPQGKVTTFAGRGSASLNNNPWGYVDGDLRQEARFDRPKGIAYDEATDTYYIGDGSNRRIRKIAYEGEE
;
A
#
# COMPACT_ATOMS: atom_id res chain seq x y z
N MET A 1 -73.39 -13.40 -17.34
CA MET A 1 -72.20 -12.58 -17.69
C MET A 1 -72.62 -11.63 -18.80
N ASP A 2 -72.61 -10.34 -18.48
CA ASP A 2 -73.09 -9.23 -19.30
C ASP A 2 -72.27 -9.07 -20.60
N ASN A 3 -72.91 -8.67 -21.70
CA ASN A 3 -72.29 -8.55 -23.03
C ASN A 3 -71.09 -7.58 -23.03
N LYS A 4 -71.03 -6.62 -22.10
CA LYS A 4 -69.87 -5.74 -21.92
C LYS A 4 -68.61 -6.48 -21.48
N SER A 5 -68.69 -7.55 -20.67
CA SER A 5 -67.48 -8.24 -20.19
C SER A 5 -66.82 -9.12 -21.26
N LYS A 6 -67.56 -9.52 -22.30
CA LYS A 6 -67.01 -10.25 -23.46
C LYS A 6 -66.19 -9.33 -24.36
N GLU A 7 -66.64 -8.09 -24.59
CA GLU A 7 -65.88 -7.12 -25.40
C GLU A 7 -64.55 -6.74 -24.76
N TYR A 8 -64.50 -6.55 -23.44
CA TYR A 8 -63.23 -6.30 -22.72
C TYR A 8 -62.27 -7.49 -22.78
N PHE A 9 -62.78 -8.72 -22.72
CA PHE A 9 -61.96 -9.92 -22.83
C PHE A 9 -61.37 -10.10 -24.23
N PHE A 10 -62.14 -9.82 -25.29
CA PHE A 10 -61.65 -9.84 -26.67
C PHE A 10 -60.65 -8.70 -26.96
N ALA A 11 -60.88 -7.51 -26.41
CA ALA A 11 -59.92 -6.40 -26.50
C ALA A 11 -58.61 -6.72 -25.78
N TRP A 12 -58.67 -7.36 -24.61
CA TRP A 12 -57.49 -7.77 -23.83
C TRP A 12 -56.69 -8.88 -24.54
N MET A 13 -57.35 -9.89 -25.11
CA MET A 13 -56.68 -10.94 -25.88
C MET A 13 -56.01 -10.41 -27.16
N ASN A 14 -56.63 -9.47 -27.86
CA ASN A 14 -56.01 -8.82 -29.02
C ASN A 14 -54.79 -7.98 -28.63
N HIS A 15 -54.87 -7.25 -27.52
CA HIS A 15 -53.74 -6.47 -27.02
C HIS A 15 -52.57 -7.36 -26.57
N PHE A 16 -52.86 -8.50 -25.92
CA PHE A 16 -51.84 -9.47 -25.50
C PHE A 16 -51.18 -10.17 -26.70
N SER A 17 -51.96 -10.51 -27.74
CA SER A 17 -51.44 -11.07 -29.00
C SER A 17 -50.50 -10.10 -29.73
N ILE A 18 -50.82 -8.81 -29.75
CA ILE A 18 -49.99 -7.76 -30.36
C ILE A 18 -48.69 -7.55 -29.57
N ILE A 19 -48.74 -7.55 -28.24
CA ILE A 19 -47.57 -7.40 -27.37
C ILE A 19 -46.66 -8.64 -27.48
N HIS A 20 -47.23 -9.85 -27.51
CA HIS A 20 -46.47 -11.08 -27.68
C HIS A 20 -45.80 -11.17 -29.06
N LYS A 21 -46.51 -10.78 -30.14
CA LYS A 21 -45.91 -10.68 -31.49
C LYS A 21 -44.81 -9.62 -31.56
N ARG A 22 -44.93 -8.49 -30.86
CA ARG A 22 -43.86 -7.47 -30.77
C ARG A 22 -42.64 -7.98 -29.99
N LEU A 23 -42.84 -8.72 -28.89
CA LEU A 23 -41.74 -9.30 -28.10
C LEU A 23 -40.99 -10.40 -28.88
N VAL A 24 -41.71 -11.26 -29.60
CA VAL A 24 -41.10 -12.30 -30.44
C VAL A 24 -40.38 -11.69 -31.65
N MET A 25 -40.95 -10.66 -32.29
CA MET A 25 -40.23 -9.92 -33.34
C MET A 25 -38.98 -9.19 -32.80
N ASN A 26 -39.03 -8.60 -31.62
CA ASN A 26 -37.86 -7.90 -31.04
C ASN A 26 -36.76 -8.89 -30.62
N GLN A 27 -37.12 -10.07 -30.10
CA GLN A 27 -36.14 -11.13 -29.85
C GLN A 27 -35.56 -11.69 -31.15
N GLN A 28 -36.36 -11.91 -32.19
CA GLN A 28 -35.86 -12.35 -33.50
C GLN A 28 -34.95 -11.29 -34.15
N TYR A 29 -35.29 -10.00 -34.07
CA TYR A 29 -34.44 -8.92 -34.57
C TYR A 29 -33.12 -8.81 -33.80
N ASN A 30 -33.14 -8.92 -32.46
CA ASN A 30 -31.92 -8.90 -31.65
C ASN A 30 -31.04 -10.14 -31.89
N ILE A 31 -31.64 -11.32 -32.08
CA ILE A 31 -30.90 -12.54 -32.43
C ILE A 31 -30.33 -12.42 -33.86
N LEU A 32 -31.08 -11.87 -34.83
CA LEU A 32 -30.55 -11.61 -36.17
C LEU A 32 -29.43 -10.57 -36.17
N LEU A 33 -29.53 -9.53 -35.33
CA LEU A 33 -28.49 -8.51 -35.15
C LEU A 33 -27.24 -9.11 -34.50
N ILE A 34 -27.39 -9.96 -33.49
CA ILE A 34 -26.26 -10.67 -32.85
C ILE A 34 -25.65 -11.67 -33.82
N ILE A 35 -26.43 -12.44 -34.57
CA ILE A 35 -25.94 -13.37 -35.58
C ILE A 35 -25.23 -12.61 -36.70
N ASN A 36 -25.78 -11.50 -37.20
CA ASN A 36 -25.12 -10.67 -38.22
C ASN A 36 -23.87 -9.97 -37.66
N PHE A 37 -23.88 -9.52 -36.41
CA PHE A 37 -22.71 -8.93 -35.74
C PHE A 37 -21.61 -9.97 -35.52
N LEU A 38 -21.96 -11.19 -35.12
CA LEU A 38 -21.03 -12.32 -34.99
C LEU A 38 -20.53 -12.79 -36.37
N ARG A 39 -21.38 -12.81 -37.40
CA ARG A 39 -21.01 -13.16 -38.79
C ARG A 39 -20.13 -12.09 -39.43
N MET A 40 -20.36 -10.81 -39.14
CA MET A 40 -19.49 -9.70 -39.52
C MET A 40 -18.16 -9.75 -38.76
N LYS A 41 -18.15 -9.98 -37.44
CA LYS A 41 -16.90 -10.16 -36.67
C LYS A 41 -16.10 -11.36 -37.18
N LYS A 42 -16.73 -12.50 -37.43
CA LYS A 42 -16.04 -13.70 -37.94
C LYS A 42 -15.46 -13.47 -39.34
N ASN A 43 -16.18 -12.78 -40.24
CA ASN A 43 -15.66 -12.47 -41.57
C ASN A 43 -14.61 -11.34 -41.60
N LYS A 44 -14.67 -10.38 -40.67
CA LYS A 44 -13.67 -9.31 -40.54
C LYS A 44 -12.40 -9.82 -39.85
N ILE A 45 -12.54 -10.55 -38.75
CA ILE A 45 -11.44 -11.21 -38.02
C ILE A 45 -10.74 -12.24 -38.92
N MET A 46 -11.47 -13.03 -39.72
CA MET A 46 -10.86 -14.05 -40.58
C MET A 46 -10.21 -13.46 -41.86
N LYS A 47 -10.72 -12.33 -42.40
CA LYS A 47 -10.04 -11.58 -43.48
C LYS A 47 -8.81 -10.82 -42.97
N ASP A 48 -8.85 -10.32 -41.74
CA ASP A 48 -7.71 -9.64 -41.12
C ASP A 48 -6.64 -10.64 -40.68
N TYR A 49 -7.01 -11.83 -40.19
CA TYR A 49 -6.04 -12.92 -39.97
C TYR A 49 -5.42 -13.43 -41.26
N TRP A 50 -6.16 -13.55 -42.37
CA TRP A 50 -5.56 -13.92 -43.65
C TRP A 50 -4.54 -12.87 -44.12
N ARG A 51 -4.85 -11.58 -43.97
CA ARG A 51 -3.94 -10.48 -44.34
C ARG A 51 -2.75 -10.35 -43.39
N VAL A 52 -2.94 -10.56 -42.10
CA VAL A 52 -1.85 -10.59 -41.10
C VAL A 52 -0.99 -11.84 -41.26
N CYS A 53 -1.58 -13.00 -41.58
CA CYS A 53 -0.83 -14.20 -41.93
C CYS A 53 -0.08 -14.06 -43.25
N TRP A 54 -0.63 -13.36 -44.26
CA TRP A 54 0.09 -13.05 -45.50
C TRP A 54 1.16 -11.98 -45.30
N MET A 55 0.94 -10.95 -44.47
CA MET A 55 2.00 -9.98 -44.12
C MET A 55 3.07 -10.61 -43.23
N ALA A 56 2.71 -11.53 -42.34
CA ALA A 56 3.65 -12.34 -41.56
C ALA A 56 4.37 -13.36 -42.44
N LEU A 57 3.72 -13.95 -43.45
CA LEU A 57 4.40 -14.79 -44.45
C LEU A 57 5.32 -13.96 -45.33
N LEU A 58 4.94 -12.72 -45.69
CA LEU A 58 5.77 -11.82 -46.50
C LEU A 58 6.97 -11.29 -45.70
N LEU A 59 6.80 -11.08 -44.39
CA LEU A 59 7.88 -10.82 -43.43
C LEU A 59 8.77 -12.06 -43.22
N VAL A 60 8.20 -13.27 -43.16
CA VAL A 60 8.97 -14.53 -43.04
C VAL A 60 9.69 -14.89 -44.35
N THR A 61 9.15 -14.53 -45.53
CA THR A 61 9.88 -14.65 -46.80
C THR A 61 10.92 -13.56 -47.01
N LEU A 62 10.86 -12.46 -46.24
CA LEU A 62 11.97 -11.49 -46.12
C LEU A 62 13.05 -11.96 -45.13
N PHE A 63 12.82 -13.06 -44.41
CA PHE A 63 13.80 -13.73 -43.53
C PHE A 63 14.40 -15.03 -44.10
N PHE A 64 14.02 -15.44 -45.32
CA PHE A 64 14.59 -16.61 -46.01
C PHE A 64 15.08 -16.29 -47.42
N GLY A 65 15.82 -15.18 -47.54
CA GLY A 65 16.46 -14.74 -48.78
C GLY A 65 17.77 -14.02 -48.53
N SER A 66 18.67 -14.61 -47.73
CA SER A 66 20.09 -14.26 -47.74
C SER A 66 20.92 -15.43 -47.18
N CYS A 67 20.90 -16.54 -47.90
CA CYS A 67 22.09 -17.37 -48.03
C CYS A 67 22.55 -17.21 -49.48
N SER A 68 23.36 -16.19 -49.75
CA SER A 68 24.51 -16.41 -50.62
C SER A 68 25.59 -17.01 -49.73
N ASP A 69 26.10 -18.16 -50.15
CA ASP A 69 27.33 -18.75 -49.64
C ASP A 69 28.47 -17.85 -50.14
N ASP A 70 28.67 -16.72 -49.46
CA ASP A 70 29.83 -15.87 -49.66
C ASP A 70 30.83 -16.20 -48.56
N ASN A 71 31.91 -16.86 -48.96
CA ASN A 71 33.13 -16.99 -48.16
C ASN A 71 33.74 -15.60 -47.96
N ASP A 72 33.16 -14.81 -47.07
CA ASP A 72 33.70 -13.52 -46.65
C ASP A 72 34.37 -13.66 -45.29
N SER A 73 35.67 -13.43 -45.33
CA SER A 73 36.55 -13.26 -44.18
C SER A 73 36.32 -11.88 -43.55
N ASN A 74 35.16 -11.68 -42.91
CA ASN A 74 34.89 -10.51 -42.07
C ASN A 74 34.41 -11.01 -40.71
N GLY A 75 35.29 -10.88 -39.71
CA GLY A 75 35.03 -11.27 -38.34
C GLY A 75 33.80 -10.56 -37.77
N ASP A 76 33.06 -11.26 -36.92
CA ASP A 76 31.94 -10.76 -36.15
C ASP A 76 32.35 -9.49 -35.36
N SER A 77 32.10 -8.32 -35.94
CA SER A 77 32.56 -7.03 -35.40
C SER A 77 31.97 -6.72 -34.04
N ASP A 78 30.83 -7.32 -33.70
CA ASP A 78 30.19 -7.20 -32.38
C ASP A 78 30.90 -8.01 -31.29
N ASN A 79 31.66 -9.03 -31.68
CA ASN A 79 32.46 -9.86 -30.77
C ASN A 79 33.96 -9.54 -30.81
N ALA A 80 34.34 -8.39 -31.38
CA ALA A 80 35.73 -7.94 -31.36
C ALA A 80 36.22 -7.73 -29.91
N ALA A 81 37.48 -8.11 -29.66
CA ALA A 81 38.16 -7.84 -28.40
C ALA A 81 38.58 -6.37 -28.32
N PHE A 82 38.79 -5.87 -27.10
CA PHE A 82 39.26 -4.50 -26.86
C PHE A 82 40.67 -4.28 -27.45
N ASP A 83 40.84 -3.18 -28.20
CA ASP A 83 42.15 -2.73 -28.71
C ASP A 83 42.63 -1.49 -27.95
N PRO A 84 43.75 -1.57 -27.19
CA PRO A 84 44.27 -0.43 -26.42
C PRO A 84 44.79 0.74 -27.27
N ASN A 85 44.94 0.56 -28.59
CA ASN A 85 45.40 1.61 -29.50
C ASN A 85 44.23 2.42 -30.11
N ILE A 86 42.99 1.99 -29.88
CA ILE A 86 41.77 2.65 -30.37
C ILE A 86 41.08 3.35 -29.18
N PRO A 87 40.64 4.61 -29.31
CA PRO A 87 39.94 5.27 -28.22
C PRO A 87 38.59 4.59 -27.96
N VAL A 88 38.26 4.40 -26.68
CA VAL A 88 36.90 3.99 -26.26
C VAL A 88 35.99 5.21 -26.40
N GLN A 89 34.83 5.02 -27.02
CA GLN A 89 33.86 6.11 -27.21
C GLN A 89 32.47 5.68 -26.79
N VAL A 90 31.71 6.59 -26.19
CA VAL A 90 30.29 6.41 -25.92
C VAL A 90 29.49 7.31 -26.85
N SER A 91 28.67 6.71 -27.70
CA SER A 91 27.86 7.42 -28.70
C SER A 91 26.43 7.70 -28.23
N GLY A 92 25.93 6.96 -27.25
CA GLY A 92 24.60 7.19 -26.71
C GLY A 92 24.16 6.18 -25.66
N ILE A 93 22.98 6.43 -25.08
CA ILE A 93 22.38 5.59 -24.04
C ILE A 93 20.89 5.39 -24.27
N ASN A 94 20.37 4.24 -23.82
CA ASN A 94 18.96 3.94 -23.89
C ASN A 94 18.51 3.04 -22.71
N PRO A 95 17.46 3.41 -21.95
CA PRO A 95 16.75 4.69 -21.97
C PRO A 95 17.61 5.84 -21.42
N THR A 96 17.18 7.08 -21.65
CA THR A 96 17.84 8.29 -21.12
C THR A 96 17.39 8.67 -19.72
N THR A 97 16.35 8.03 -19.20
CA THR A 97 15.75 8.31 -17.88
C THR A 97 15.33 7.01 -17.20
N GLY A 98 15.32 7.01 -15.87
CA GLY A 98 14.94 5.87 -15.04
C GLY A 98 15.57 5.96 -13.65
N GLY A 99 15.48 4.90 -12.85
CA GLY A 99 16.00 4.90 -11.47
C GLY A 99 16.79 3.63 -11.16
N PHE A 100 16.92 3.31 -9.87
CA PHE A 100 17.58 2.09 -9.41
C PHE A 100 17.06 0.84 -10.14
N GLY A 101 17.99 -0.03 -10.53
CA GLY A 101 17.73 -1.29 -11.22
C GLY A 101 17.31 -1.13 -12.69
N GLN A 102 17.23 0.09 -13.21
CA GLN A 102 16.90 0.33 -14.61
C GLN A 102 17.93 -0.37 -15.50
N ARG A 103 17.43 -1.14 -16.46
CA ARG A 103 18.26 -1.73 -17.52
C ARG A 103 18.68 -0.62 -18.47
N LEU A 104 20.00 -0.45 -18.61
CA LEU A 104 20.63 0.59 -19.42
C LEU A 104 21.50 -0.08 -20.49
N VAL A 105 21.31 0.36 -21.73
CA VAL A 105 22.20 0.04 -22.85
C VAL A 105 23.04 1.27 -23.14
N ILE A 106 24.36 1.09 -23.15
CA ILE A 106 25.33 2.12 -23.56
C ILE A 106 25.87 1.69 -24.92
N SER A 107 25.70 2.55 -25.93
CA SER A 107 26.21 2.34 -27.28
C SER A 107 27.52 3.10 -27.48
N GLY A 108 28.42 2.56 -28.29
CA GLY A 108 29.73 3.14 -28.51
C GLY A 108 30.64 2.26 -29.33
N GLU A 109 31.94 2.46 -29.16
CA GLU A 109 33.00 1.81 -29.92
C GLU A 109 34.10 1.29 -28.99
N ASN A 110 34.69 0.15 -29.37
CA ASN A 110 35.85 -0.45 -28.72
C ASN A 110 35.64 -0.81 -27.24
N PHE A 111 34.47 -1.34 -26.87
CA PHE A 111 34.24 -1.85 -25.52
C PHE A 111 34.82 -3.25 -25.28
N GLY A 112 35.19 -3.97 -26.34
CA GLY A 112 35.59 -5.37 -26.29
C GLY A 112 34.39 -6.31 -26.07
N ASN A 113 34.66 -7.52 -25.58
CA ASN A 113 33.68 -8.60 -25.44
C ASN A 113 33.74 -9.32 -24.08
N ASP A 114 34.52 -8.79 -23.14
CA ASP A 114 34.73 -9.38 -21.81
C ASP A 114 34.19 -8.45 -20.72
N PRO A 115 33.07 -8.79 -20.06
CA PRO A 115 32.52 -8.01 -18.96
C PRO A 115 33.47 -7.85 -17.76
N SER A 116 34.45 -8.74 -17.58
CA SER A 116 35.34 -8.73 -16.41
C SER A 116 36.33 -7.56 -16.41
N ILE A 117 36.62 -7.00 -17.60
CA ILE A 117 37.53 -5.87 -17.76
C ILE A 117 36.79 -4.53 -17.86
N VAL A 118 35.46 -4.53 -18.04
CA VAL A 118 34.65 -3.31 -18.20
C VAL A 118 33.99 -2.93 -16.88
N ASN A 119 34.23 -1.70 -16.45
CA ASN A 119 33.58 -1.09 -15.30
C ASN A 119 32.76 0.10 -15.79
N VAL A 120 31.48 0.13 -15.44
CA VAL A 120 30.60 1.26 -15.72
C VAL A 120 30.25 1.95 -14.42
N PHE A 121 30.30 3.27 -14.41
CA PHE A 121 29.81 4.10 -13.31
C PHE A 121 28.69 4.99 -13.82
N VAL A 122 27.59 5.06 -13.07
CA VAL A 122 26.50 6.01 -13.32
C VAL A 122 26.37 6.87 -12.08
N GLY A 123 26.44 8.18 -12.26
CA GLY A 123 26.46 9.15 -11.18
C GLY A 123 27.59 8.94 -10.16
N GLY A 124 28.74 8.42 -10.62
CA GLY A 124 29.88 8.05 -9.77
C GLY A 124 29.70 6.76 -8.95
N LYS A 125 28.59 6.02 -9.14
CA LYS A 125 28.32 4.73 -8.49
C LYS A 125 28.56 3.59 -9.48
N LYS A 126 29.19 2.51 -9.02
CA LYS A 126 29.50 1.34 -9.88
C LYS A 126 28.22 0.62 -10.28
N ALA A 127 27.97 0.52 -11.58
CA ALA A 127 26.85 -0.21 -12.17
C ALA A 127 27.17 -1.72 -12.25
N ILE A 128 26.12 -2.54 -12.25
CA ILE A 128 26.26 -3.98 -12.50
C ILE A 128 26.30 -4.18 -14.01
N VAL A 129 27.47 -4.50 -14.56
CA VAL A 129 27.62 -4.89 -15.96
C VAL A 129 27.13 -6.33 -16.13
N ILE A 130 26.14 -6.54 -16.98
CA ILE A 130 25.55 -7.85 -17.27
C ILE A 130 26.21 -8.47 -18.50
N ASN A 131 26.40 -7.67 -19.56
CA ASN A 131 26.98 -8.14 -20.81
C ASN A 131 27.72 -7.02 -21.53
N VAL A 132 28.74 -7.38 -22.30
CA VAL A 132 29.53 -6.46 -23.12
C VAL A 132 29.70 -7.08 -24.52
N LYS A 133 29.48 -6.24 -25.52
CA LYS A 133 29.85 -6.44 -26.92
C LYS A 133 30.62 -5.22 -27.37
N ASN A 134 31.34 -5.33 -28.49
CA ASN A 134 32.26 -4.28 -28.94
C ASN A 134 31.58 -2.90 -29.04
N HIS A 135 30.32 -2.88 -29.48
CA HIS A 135 29.54 -1.66 -29.68
C HIS A 135 28.47 -1.39 -28.62
N SER A 136 28.33 -2.27 -27.61
CA SER A 136 27.28 -2.11 -26.61
C SER A 136 27.61 -2.70 -25.25
N ILE A 137 27.32 -1.96 -24.18
CA ILE A 137 27.34 -2.45 -22.81
C ILE A 137 25.90 -2.51 -22.30
N TYR A 138 25.55 -3.63 -21.67
CA TYR A 138 24.28 -3.79 -20.97
C TYR A 138 24.52 -3.86 -19.46
N CYS A 139 23.95 -2.90 -18.72
CA CYS A 139 24.15 -2.79 -17.28
C CYS A 139 22.86 -2.42 -16.53
N LEU A 140 22.90 -2.52 -15.20
CA LEU A 140 21.85 -2.02 -14.32
C LEU A 140 22.30 -0.73 -13.64
N VAL A 141 21.44 0.28 -13.66
CA VAL A 141 21.67 1.55 -12.99
C VAL A 141 21.71 1.30 -11.47
N PRO A 142 22.81 1.68 -10.78
CA PRO A 142 22.93 1.53 -9.33
C PRO A 142 22.06 2.56 -8.59
N SER A 143 21.80 2.31 -7.30
CA SER A 143 21.08 3.27 -6.46
C SER A 143 21.91 4.53 -6.24
N GLN A 144 21.24 5.64 -5.97
CA GLN A 144 21.88 6.94 -5.69
C GLN A 144 22.75 7.50 -6.83
N ALA A 145 22.48 7.13 -8.08
CA ALA A 145 23.22 7.60 -9.26
C ALA A 145 22.78 9.02 -9.70
N TYR A 146 22.64 9.94 -8.75
CA TYR A 146 21.91 11.21 -8.92
C TYR A 146 22.49 12.17 -9.95
N SER A 147 23.81 12.20 -10.13
CA SER A 147 24.41 13.12 -11.11
C SER A 147 24.18 12.67 -12.56
N GLY A 148 23.83 11.40 -12.78
CA GLY A 148 23.53 10.85 -14.10
C GLY A 148 24.73 10.72 -15.03
N GLU A 149 25.92 11.13 -14.61
CA GLU A 149 27.13 11.06 -15.41
C GLU A 149 27.52 9.60 -15.66
N ILE A 150 27.81 9.25 -16.91
CA ILE A 150 28.16 7.88 -17.28
C ILE A 150 29.64 7.84 -17.62
N GLU A 151 30.38 7.05 -16.86
CA GLU A 151 31.79 6.79 -17.08
C GLU A 151 31.96 5.30 -17.42
N VAL A 152 32.69 5.02 -18.50
CA VAL A 152 33.09 3.67 -18.89
C VAL A 152 34.59 3.56 -18.74
N GLN A 153 35.04 2.61 -17.93
CA GLN A 153 36.43 2.29 -17.68
C GLN A 153 36.75 0.88 -18.16
N ILE A 154 37.83 0.72 -18.92
CA ILE A 154 38.35 -0.59 -19.34
C ILE A 154 39.70 -0.83 -18.65
N SER A 155 39.78 -1.91 -17.87
CA SER A 155 40.95 -2.29 -17.07
C SER A 155 41.49 -3.64 -17.56
N ASN A 156 42.56 -3.61 -18.37
CA ASN A 156 43.15 -4.81 -18.97
C ASN A 156 44.57 -5.08 -18.44
N GLY A 157 44.67 -5.86 -17.35
CA GLY A 157 45.95 -6.26 -16.75
C GLY A 157 46.78 -5.08 -16.24
N ASP A 158 48.07 -5.03 -16.61
CA ASP A 158 49.01 -3.96 -16.22
C ASP A 158 48.88 -2.68 -17.08
N ASN A 159 47.97 -2.64 -18.05
CA ASN A 159 47.78 -1.45 -18.89
C ASN A 159 47.07 -0.33 -18.12
N PRO A 160 47.34 0.95 -18.44
CA PRO A 160 46.59 2.07 -17.88
C PRO A 160 45.09 1.93 -18.14
N VAL A 161 44.27 2.22 -17.14
CA VAL A 161 42.81 2.21 -17.27
C VAL A 161 42.41 3.27 -18.30
N VAL A 162 41.72 2.83 -19.36
CA VAL A 162 41.13 3.75 -20.34
C VAL A 162 39.76 4.15 -19.82
N SER A 163 39.53 5.45 -19.63
CA SER A 163 38.25 6.01 -19.20
C SER A 163 37.66 6.95 -20.24
N THR A 164 36.35 6.88 -20.45
CA THR A 164 35.59 7.86 -21.23
C THR A 164 34.30 8.22 -20.49
N ILE A 165 33.91 9.49 -20.59
CA ILE A 165 32.66 10.01 -20.05
C ILE A 165 31.70 10.27 -21.21
N ALA A 166 30.46 9.80 -21.09
CA ALA A 166 29.43 10.05 -22.09
C ALA A 166 29.03 11.53 -22.09
N GLU A 167 28.80 12.11 -23.27
CA GLU A 167 28.27 13.48 -23.37
C GLU A 167 26.84 13.59 -22.82
N THR A 168 26.05 12.53 -22.99
CA THR A 168 24.66 12.46 -22.48
C THR A 168 24.65 11.97 -21.04
N LYS A 169 23.94 12.69 -20.17
CA LYS A 169 23.65 12.26 -18.80
C LYS A 169 22.37 11.44 -18.74
N PHE A 170 22.36 10.44 -17.87
CA PHE A 170 21.16 9.72 -17.50
C PHE A 170 20.32 10.54 -16.52
N GLU A 171 19.06 10.80 -16.83
CA GLU A 171 18.15 11.46 -15.91
C GLU A 171 17.70 10.47 -14.83
N TYR A 172 18.29 10.62 -13.65
CA TYR A 172 17.99 9.73 -12.53
C TYR A 172 16.72 10.14 -11.78
N VAL A 173 15.72 9.27 -11.82
CA VAL A 173 14.45 9.40 -11.09
C VAL A 173 14.47 8.46 -9.90
N ARG A 174 14.49 9.03 -8.68
CA ARG A 174 14.44 8.27 -7.43
C ARG A 174 13.18 7.41 -7.38
N LYS A 175 13.31 6.19 -6.88
CA LYS A 175 12.18 5.28 -6.64
C LYS A 175 11.97 5.07 -5.15
N GLN A 176 10.72 4.90 -4.75
CA GLN A 176 10.39 4.34 -3.45
C GLN A 176 10.55 2.81 -3.51
N LEU A 177 11.14 2.24 -2.46
CA LEU A 177 11.38 0.81 -2.29
C LEU A 177 10.75 0.34 -0.98
N VAL A 178 10.35 -0.92 -0.93
CA VAL A 178 10.03 -1.59 0.33
C VAL A 178 11.32 -2.14 0.93
N SER A 179 11.62 -1.77 2.17
CA SER A 179 12.70 -2.36 2.98
C SER A 179 12.16 -2.88 4.31
N THR A 180 13.00 -3.58 5.07
CA THR A 180 12.69 -4.04 6.42
C THR A 180 13.38 -3.14 7.44
N LEU A 181 12.60 -2.43 8.25
CA LEU A 181 13.14 -1.56 9.31
C LEU A 181 13.70 -2.39 10.47
N CYS A 182 12.87 -3.28 11.00
CA CYS A 182 13.21 -4.10 12.15
C CYS A 182 12.25 -5.27 12.31
N GLY A 183 12.66 -6.23 13.12
CA GLY A 183 11.91 -7.44 13.40
C GLY A 183 12.47 -8.66 12.68
N SER A 184 12.46 -9.81 13.36
CA SER A 184 12.91 -11.06 12.78
C SER A 184 12.07 -12.24 13.26
N ARG A 185 12.08 -13.31 12.46
CA ARG A 185 11.70 -14.65 12.92
C ARG A 185 12.98 -15.44 13.15
N ARG A 186 12.92 -16.40 14.07
CA ARG A 186 13.99 -17.41 14.20
C ARG A 186 14.00 -18.32 12.97
N ASP A 187 15.13 -18.96 12.74
CA ASP A 187 15.34 -19.89 11.62
C ASP A 187 14.40 -21.11 11.68
N ASP A 188 13.95 -21.50 12.88
CA ASP A 188 12.97 -22.57 13.11
C ASP A 188 11.51 -22.16 12.80
N GLY A 189 11.29 -20.93 12.33
CA GLY A 189 9.97 -20.35 12.10
C GLY A 189 9.30 -19.78 13.36
N GLY A 190 9.92 -19.99 14.52
CA GLY A 190 9.52 -19.40 15.80
C GLY A 190 9.83 -17.91 15.88
N TYR A 191 9.51 -17.32 17.02
CA TYR A 191 9.73 -15.90 17.27
C TYR A 191 9.96 -15.64 18.76
N ASP A 192 10.65 -14.54 19.05
CA ASP A 192 10.85 -14.02 20.40
C ASP A 192 10.42 -12.56 20.44
N THR A 193 9.65 -12.16 21.43
CA THR A 193 9.29 -10.75 21.64
C THR A 193 10.19 -10.19 22.74
N LYS A 194 11.12 -9.28 22.40
CA LYS A 194 12.00 -8.61 23.38
C LYS A 194 12.21 -7.15 23.02
N ASP A 195 12.51 -6.30 23.99
CA ASP A 195 13.02 -4.96 23.70
C ASP A 195 14.48 -5.07 23.22
N GLY A 196 14.94 -4.15 22.37
CA GLY A 196 16.28 -4.23 21.79
C GLY A 196 16.52 -3.27 20.63
N PRO A 197 17.77 -3.14 20.18
CA PRO A 197 18.09 -2.38 18.97
C PRO A 197 17.39 -2.98 17.75
N PHE A 198 17.19 -2.21 16.67
CA PHE A 198 16.43 -2.65 15.49
C PHE A 198 16.94 -3.96 14.85
N ASN A 199 18.24 -4.22 14.93
CA ASN A 199 18.85 -5.46 14.44
C ASN A 199 18.72 -6.67 15.40
N ASP A 200 18.23 -6.46 16.63
CA ASP A 200 18.06 -7.51 17.64
C ASP A 200 16.86 -7.23 18.59
N CYS A 201 15.74 -6.76 18.04
CA CYS A 201 14.52 -6.47 18.81
C CYS A 201 13.50 -7.62 18.83
N GLY A 202 13.89 -8.81 18.36
CA GLY A 202 12.97 -9.93 18.20
C GLY A 202 11.86 -9.62 17.18
N ALA A 203 10.64 -10.05 17.46
CA ALA A 203 9.52 -10.03 16.52
C ALA A 203 8.35 -9.17 17.02
N PHE A 204 7.54 -8.69 16.09
CA PHE A 204 6.31 -7.96 16.40
C PHE A 204 5.10 -8.90 16.39
N GLY A 205 4.44 -9.04 17.54
CA GLY A 205 3.19 -9.78 17.68
C GLY A 205 2.03 -8.97 17.12
N SER A 206 1.62 -9.23 15.89
CA SER A 206 0.38 -8.66 15.31
C SER A 206 0.32 -7.12 15.26
N PRO A 207 1.33 -6.42 14.69
CA PRO A 207 1.38 -4.95 14.63
C PRO A 207 0.22 -4.39 13.78
N ASN A 208 -0.81 -3.88 14.43
CA ASN A 208 -2.10 -3.58 13.79
C ASN A 208 -2.42 -2.09 13.72
N TRP A 209 -1.80 -1.27 14.55
CA TRP A 209 -1.96 0.19 14.53
C TRP A 209 -0.63 0.89 14.78
N LEU A 210 -0.22 1.78 13.89
CA LEU A 210 0.98 2.63 14.05
C LEU A 210 0.58 4.09 14.17
N GLU A 211 1.09 4.81 15.17
CA GLU A 211 0.79 6.24 15.36
C GLU A 211 2.03 6.97 15.89
N PHE A 212 2.35 8.11 15.29
CA PHE A 212 3.46 8.96 15.75
C PHE A 212 3.11 9.66 17.06
N ASP A 213 4.11 9.81 17.93
CA ASP A 213 3.99 10.70 19.09
C ASP A 213 3.92 12.17 18.61
N PRO A 214 2.88 12.93 18.98
CA PRO A 214 2.72 14.32 18.53
C PRO A 214 3.79 15.27 19.09
N LYS A 215 4.36 14.96 20.26
CA LYS A 215 5.44 15.74 20.88
C LYS A 215 6.82 15.31 20.37
N TYR A 216 6.96 14.03 20.04
CA TYR A 216 8.23 13.42 19.65
C TYR A 216 8.10 12.65 18.34
N PRO A 217 8.15 13.32 17.17
CA PRO A 217 7.87 12.69 15.87
C PRO A 217 8.84 11.58 15.42
N HIS A 218 9.91 11.33 16.17
CA HIS A 218 10.81 10.19 15.95
C HIS A 218 10.35 8.92 16.70
N LEU A 219 9.31 9.02 17.53
CA LEU A 219 8.70 7.90 18.25
C LEU A 219 7.42 7.45 17.55
N VAL A 220 7.34 6.15 17.25
CA VAL A 220 6.16 5.53 16.64
C VAL A 220 5.62 4.43 17.54
N TYR A 221 4.41 4.59 18.04
CA TYR A 221 3.74 3.55 18.82
C TYR A 221 3.16 2.48 17.90
N VAL A 222 3.25 1.22 18.32
CA VAL A 222 2.78 0.05 17.58
C VAL A 222 1.85 -0.75 18.49
N ALA A 223 0.53 -0.61 18.29
CA ALA A 223 -0.44 -1.46 18.97
C ALA A 223 -0.41 -2.89 18.42
N ALA A 224 -0.90 -3.82 19.24
CA ALA A 224 -0.98 -5.23 18.92
C ALA A 224 -2.36 -5.79 19.27
N ASP A 225 -2.97 -6.51 18.32
CA ASP A 225 -4.19 -7.28 18.55
C ASP A 225 -3.91 -8.78 18.55
N ARG A 226 -3.93 -9.39 19.73
CA ARG A 226 -3.75 -10.83 19.91
C ARG A 226 -5.07 -11.63 19.88
N GLY A 227 -6.05 -11.20 19.08
CA GLY A 227 -7.31 -11.93 18.89
C GLY A 227 -7.15 -13.37 18.36
N ALA A 228 -8.23 -14.05 17.98
CA ALA A 228 -8.14 -15.41 17.44
C ALA A 228 -7.44 -15.45 16.06
N GLY A 229 -6.44 -16.32 15.87
CA GLY A 229 -5.77 -16.54 14.56
C GLY A 229 -4.28 -16.93 14.65
N ASP A 230 -3.75 -17.52 13.58
CA ASP A 230 -2.33 -17.91 13.39
C ASP A 230 -1.36 -16.71 13.42
N GLU A 231 -1.83 -15.54 12.97
CA GLU A 231 -1.08 -14.27 13.01
C GLU A 231 -1.05 -13.61 14.39
N ASN A 232 -1.78 -14.12 15.39
CA ASN A 232 -1.99 -13.47 16.68
C ASN A 232 -1.19 -14.17 17.81
N GLU A 233 0.04 -14.54 17.52
CA GLU A 233 0.97 -15.10 18.50
C GLU A 233 1.91 -14.00 19.02
N GLY A 234 2.34 -14.10 20.28
CA GLY A 234 3.13 -13.09 20.99
C GLY A 234 2.37 -12.49 22.18
N ASN A 235 2.97 -11.51 22.88
CA ASN A 235 2.21 -10.72 23.85
C ASN A 235 1.44 -9.60 23.12
N GLY A 236 0.34 -9.15 23.70
CA GLY A 236 -0.44 -8.01 23.21
C GLY A 236 0.10 -6.67 23.71
N ASN A 237 1.39 -6.58 24.03
CA ASN A 237 1.98 -5.32 24.50
C ASN A 237 2.06 -4.31 23.36
N MET A 238 1.83 -3.04 23.67
CA MET A 238 2.11 -1.95 22.73
C MET A 238 3.61 -1.68 22.71
N ARG A 239 4.21 -1.82 21.52
CA ARG A 239 5.63 -1.53 21.29
C ARG A 239 5.79 -0.06 20.89
N ILE A 240 7.02 0.42 20.90
CA ILE A 240 7.39 1.74 20.40
C ILE A 240 8.69 1.64 19.63
N LEU A 241 8.74 2.29 18.46
CA LEU A 241 9.94 2.45 17.64
C LEU A 241 10.54 3.80 17.99
N ASP A 242 11.79 3.82 18.39
CA ASP A 242 12.60 5.03 18.45
C ASP A 242 13.47 5.07 17.19
N LEU A 243 13.07 5.90 16.23
CA LEU A 243 13.72 6.00 14.92
C LEU A 243 15.11 6.66 15.03
N ASN A 244 15.34 7.51 16.03
CA ASN A 244 16.62 8.18 16.24
C ASN A 244 17.63 7.24 16.90
N ASN A 245 17.21 6.55 17.97
CA ASN A 245 18.07 5.62 18.71
C ASN A 245 18.11 4.22 18.07
N GLN A 246 17.33 3.98 17.01
CA GLN A 246 17.18 2.70 16.33
C GLN A 246 16.89 1.56 17.31
N TYR A 247 15.91 1.78 18.18
CA TYR A 247 15.58 0.86 19.28
C TYR A 247 14.08 0.62 19.38
N VAL A 248 13.70 -0.60 19.73
CA VAL A 248 12.31 -0.97 20.00
C VAL A 248 12.13 -1.21 21.49
N GLY A 249 11.24 -0.43 22.10
CA GLY A 249 10.82 -0.61 23.48
C GLY A 249 9.41 -1.17 23.63
N THR A 250 9.02 -1.43 24.87
CA THR A 250 7.63 -1.69 25.27
C THR A 250 7.01 -0.46 25.92
N ALA A 251 6.05 0.17 25.25
CA ALA A 251 5.33 1.34 25.77
C ALA A 251 4.30 0.95 26.83
N LEU A 252 3.33 0.10 26.49
CA LEU A 252 2.31 -0.39 27.43
C LEU A 252 2.25 -1.92 27.43
N THR A 253 2.01 -2.49 28.60
CA THR A 253 1.78 -3.93 28.77
C THR A 253 0.30 -4.28 28.69
N GLU A 254 -0.02 -5.58 28.55
CA GLU A 254 -1.39 -6.09 28.70
C GLU A 254 -2.02 -5.65 30.04
N GLY A 255 -1.24 -5.65 31.13
CA GLY A 255 -1.68 -5.20 32.44
C GLY A 255 -2.07 -3.72 32.47
N ASP A 256 -1.30 -2.88 31.77
CA ASP A 256 -1.61 -1.45 31.59
C ASP A 256 -2.91 -1.30 30.80
N MET A 257 -3.17 -2.13 29.79
CA MET A 257 -4.42 -2.13 29.02
C MET A 257 -5.59 -2.88 29.69
N GLY A 258 -5.53 -3.07 31.02
CA GLY A 258 -6.63 -3.66 31.79
C GLY A 258 -6.69 -5.19 31.68
N GLY A 259 -5.56 -5.84 31.41
CA GLY A 259 -5.46 -7.29 31.28
C GLY A 259 -5.98 -7.85 29.95
N THR A 260 -6.26 -7.00 28.97
CA THR A 260 -6.52 -7.43 27.59
C THR A 260 -5.23 -7.41 26.78
N ASN A 261 -5.13 -8.34 25.84
CA ASN A 261 -4.05 -8.42 24.86
C ASN A 261 -4.50 -7.94 23.46
N ARG A 262 -5.60 -7.17 23.41
CA ARG A 262 -6.24 -6.71 22.18
C ARG A 262 -6.30 -5.18 22.12
N GLY A 263 -5.13 -4.54 22.08
CA GLY A 263 -5.00 -3.12 21.79
C GLY A 263 -5.32 -2.86 20.32
N ARG A 264 -6.41 -2.15 20.03
CA ARG A 264 -6.95 -2.07 18.67
C ARG A 264 -6.48 -0.84 17.91
N ALA A 265 -6.43 0.30 18.59
CA ALA A 265 -5.99 1.57 18.05
C ALA A 265 -5.55 2.47 19.19
N LEU A 266 -4.73 3.47 18.85
CA LEU A 266 -4.45 4.59 19.74
C LEU A 266 -4.64 5.92 19.01
N ALA A 267 -4.91 6.97 19.77
CA ALA A 267 -4.96 8.35 19.34
C ALA A 267 -4.54 9.27 20.49
N PHE A 268 -4.15 10.50 20.17
CA PHE A 268 -3.75 11.49 21.17
C PHE A 268 -4.84 12.53 21.35
N PHE A 269 -5.21 12.79 22.60
CA PHE A 269 -6.07 13.91 22.95
C PHE A 269 -5.29 15.23 22.88
N ASP A 270 -4.05 15.19 23.36
CA ASP A 270 -3.03 16.24 23.23
C ASP A 270 -1.62 15.62 23.38
N GLU A 271 -0.59 16.46 23.44
CA GLU A 271 0.81 16.02 23.61
C GLU A 271 1.09 15.25 24.91
N ASN A 272 0.25 15.38 25.94
CA ASN A 272 0.42 14.78 27.25
C ASN A 272 -0.60 13.67 27.55
N HIS A 273 -1.57 13.43 26.66
CA HIS A 273 -2.67 12.50 26.90
C HIS A 273 -2.90 11.56 25.72
N MET A 274 -2.70 10.27 25.97
CA MET A 274 -2.97 9.19 25.00
C MET A 274 -4.27 8.46 25.33
N ALA A 275 -5.04 8.12 24.31
CA ALA A 275 -6.19 7.22 24.40
C ALA A 275 -5.91 5.91 23.65
N VAL A 276 -6.28 4.77 24.25
CA VAL A 276 -6.09 3.44 23.66
C VAL A 276 -7.42 2.69 23.66
N ALA A 277 -7.89 2.34 22.46
CA ALA A 277 -9.06 1.48 22.27
C ALA A 277 -8.69 0.02 22.50
N VAL A 278 -9.50 -0.69 23.27
CA VAL A 278 -9.30 -2.10 23.59
C VAL A 278 -10.53 -2.94 23.25
N ASP A 279 -10.29 -4.14 22.73
CA ASP A 279 -11.35 -5.11 22.45
C ASP A 279 -11.54 -6.05 23.65
N GLN A 280 -12.65 -5.89 24.35
CA GLN A 280 -13.04 -6.66 25.52
C GLN A 280 -14.58 -6.74 25.60
N GLY A 281 -15.14 -7.83 26.15
CA GLY A 281 -16.57 -8.15 25.99
C GLY A 281 -17.54 -7.58 27.04
N ASP A 282 -17.06 -6.86 28.06
CA ASP A 282 -17.87 -6.36 29.18
C ASP A 282 -18.19 -4.87 29.02
N GLU A 283 -19.48 -4.54 28.92
CA GLU A 283 -19.95 -3.17 28.72
C GLU A 283 -19.71 -2.23 29.91
N LEU A 284 -19.46 -2.79 31.10
CA LEU A 284 -19.14 -2.04 32.31
C LEU A 284 -17.65 -1.76 32.47
N ARG A 285 -16.81 -2.31 31.59
CA ARG A 285 -15.36 -2.07 31.57
C ARG A 285 -15.00 -1.03 30.50
N ALA A 286 -13.81 -0.46 30.63
CA ALA A 286 -13.33 0.54 29.69
C ALA A 286 -13.23 -0.05 28.28
N ALA A 287 -13.86 0.64 27.32
CA ALA A 287 -13.64 0.45 25.89
C ALA A 287 -12.45 1.27 25.40
N VAL A 288 -12.20 2.41 26.04
CA VAL A 288 -11.06 3.29 25.79
C VAL A 288 -10.42 3.66 27.13
N TYR A 289 -9.13 3.34 27.27
CA TYR A 289 -8.30 3.81 28.37
C TYR A 289 -7.61 5.11 28.00
N GLY A 290 -7.42 5.99 28.99
CA GLY A 290 -6.62 7.20 28.89
C GLY A 290 -5.36 7.07 29.73
N PHE A 291 -4.27 7.69 29.27
CA PHE A 291 -2.99 7.72 29.96
C PHE A 291 -2.39 9.12 29.93
N THR A 292 -1.77 9.52 31.04
CA THR A 292 -1.02 10.78 31.15
C THR A 292 0.47 10.51 30.92
N ARG A 293 1.12 11.39 30.17
CA ARG A 293 2.57 11.37 29.97
C ARG A 293 3.26 11.76 31.28
N ASN A 294 4.05 10.84 31.80
CA ASN A 294 4.77 11.00 33.06
C ASN A 294 6.28 11.22 32.86
N ARG A 295 6.77 11.13 31.62
CA ARG A 295 8.19 11.26 31.28
C ARG A 295 8.37 11.79 29.87
N GLU A 296 9.45 12.53 29.67
CA GLU A 296 9.96 12.89 28.35
C GLU A 296 10.57 11.69 27.61
N ALA A 297 10.77 11.86 26.29
CA ALA A 297 11.39 10.83 25.45
C ALA A 297 12.77 10.44 26.00
N PRO A 298 13.13 9.14 25.96
CA PRO A 298 14.46 8.70 26.38
C PRO A 298 15.56 9.38 25.57
N GLN A 299 16.66 9.75 26.25
CA GLN A 299 17.86 10.24 25.57
C GLN A 299 18.72 9.06 25.11
N ALA A 300 19.74 9.33 24.29
CA ALA A 300 20.66 8.28 23.80
C ALA A 300 21.23 7.44 24.96
N GLY A 301 21.05 6.11 24.88
CA GLY A 301 21.50 5.14 25.89
C GLY A 301 20.50 4.86 27.03
N ASP A 302 19.43 5.64 27.15
CA ASP A 302 18.29 5.37 28.04
C ASP A 302 17.22 4.61 27.26
N HIS A 303 16.89 3.40 27.71
CA HIS A 303 15.96 2.50 27.01
C HIS A 303 14.64 2.31 27.78
N ASN A 304 14.30 3.23 28.68
CA ASN A 304 13.08 3.14 29.45
C ASN A 304 11.92 3.90 28.77
N TYR A 305 11.18 3.16 27.96
CA TYR A 305 10.03 3.66 27.19
C TYR A 305 8.69 3.65 27.93
N LYS A 306 8.69 3.48 29.26
CA LYS A 306 7.48 3.57 30.10
C LYS A 306 7.09 5.02 30.36
N MET A 307 6.70 5.71 29.29
CA MET A 307 6.40 7.15 29.30
C MET A 307 4.98 7.49 29.79
N TRP A 308 4.10 6.50 29.83
CA TRP A 308 2.67 6.67 30.08
C TRP A 308 2.27 6.03 31.41
N GLY A 309 1.47 6.75 32.20
CA GLY A 309 0.89 6.22 33.44
C GLY A 309 -0.44 6.88 33.76
N ASN A 310 -0.84 6.86 35.04
CA ASN A 310 -2.16 7.35 35.49
C ASN A 310 -3.31 6.84 34.61
N ARG A 311 -3.45 5.51 34.51
CA ARG A 311 -4.48 4.91 33.67
C ARG A 311 -5.88 5.29 34.16
N LEU A 312 -6.68 5.85 33.26
CA LEU A 312 -8.07 6.23 33.48
C LEU A 312 -9.00 5.48 32.51
N ALA A 313 -10.24 5.24 32.92
CA ALA A 313 -11.28 4.76 32.01
C ALA A 313 -11.98 5.97 31.38
N LEU A 314 -11.71 6.25 30.10
CA LEU A 314 -12.32 7.40 29.41
C LEU A 314 -13.80 7.14 29.10
N VAL A 315 -14.11 5.94 28.62
CA VAL A 315 -15.49 5.51 28.36
C VAL A 315 -15.63 4.00 28.55
N ASN A 316 -16.73 3.59 29.17
CA ASN A 316 -17.08 2.18 29.33
C ASN A 316 -18.01 1.71 28.20
N PHE A 317 -17.64 0.60 27.57
CA PHE A 317 -18.47 -0.16 26.64
C PHE A 317 -17.72 -1.46 26.28
N LYS A 318 -18.17 -2.19 25.25
CA LYS A 318 -17.55 -3.46 24.83
C LYS A 318 -17.20 -3.49 23.35
N GLU A 319 -16.27 -4.37 23.02
CA GLU A 319 -15.85 -4.76 21.68
C GLU A 319 -15.47 -3.55 20.80
N CYS A 320 -14.72 -2.62 21.38
CA CYS A 320 -14.23 -1.42 20.72
C CYS A 320 -13.04 -1.77 19.83
N ASN A 321 -12.99 -1.18 18.63
CA ASN A 321 -11.98 -1.45 17.61
C ASN A 321 -11.17 -0.20 17.23
N THR A 322 -11.58 0.98 17.67
CA THR A 322 -10.95 2.24 17.25
C THR A 322 -11.22 3.36 18.24
N VAL A 323 -10.31 4.33 18.27
CA VAL A 323 -10.50 5.63 18.91
C VAL A 323 -9.90 6.68 17.99
N ALA A 324 -10.57 7.82 17.85
CA ALA A 324 -10.08 8.97 17.09
C ALA A 324 -10.56 10.26 17.79
N PHE A 325 -9.74 11.30 17.74
CA PHE A 325 -10.15 12.65 18.11
C PHE A 325 -10.29 13.47 16.83
N HIS A 326 -11.38 14.23 16.70
CA HIS A 326 -11.53 15.08 15.53
C HIS A 326 -10.57 16.29 15.63
N PRO A 327 -9.79 16.57 14.57
CA PRO A 327 -8.56 17.37 14.66
C PRO A 327 -8.80 18.86 14.92
N VAL A 328 -10.05 19.33 14.83
CA VAL A 328 -10.40 20.76 15.00
C VAL A 328 -11.28 21.00 16.22
N ASP A 329 -12.36 20.24 16.36
CA ASP A 329 -13.29 20.38 17.49
C ASP A 329 -12.76 19.74 18.79
N GLY A 330 -11.92 18.70 18.72
CA GLY A 330 -11.36 17.89 19.81
C GLY A 330 -12.26 16.77 20.34
N ASP A 331 -13.46 16.54 19.78
CA ASP A 331 -14.37 15.51 20.30
C ASP A 331 -13.85 14.10 19.99
N MET A 332 -14.12 13.15 20.90
CA MET A 332 -13.66 11.76 20.77
C MET A 332 -14.72 10.89 20.09
N TYR A 333 -14.27 10.03 19.19
CA TYR A 333 -15.09 9.07 18.46
C TYR A 333 -14.52 7.66 18.63
N PHE A 334 -15.41 6.69 18.82
CA PHE A 334 -15.05 5.28 18.95
C PHE A 334 -16.23 4.40 18.50
N ASN A 335 -16.02 3.09 18.41
CA ASN A 335 -17.06 2.17 17.94
C ASN A 335 -17.37 1.02 18.91
N SER A 336 -18.31 0.17 18.49
CA SER A 336 -18.48 -1.18 19.03
C SER A 336 -18.84 -2.16 17.92
N TYR A 337 -18.21 -3.33 17.93
CA TYR A 337 -18.50 -4.44 17.04
C TYR A 337 -19.96 -4.90 17.14
N ASN A 338 -20.49 -5.01 18.37
CA ASN A 338 -21.80 -5.61 18.69
C ASN A 338 -22.91 -5.24 17.69
N LYS A 339 -23.24 -3.94 17.56
CA LYS A 339 -24.23 -3.43 16.59
C LYS A 339 -23.64 -2.46 15.58
N GLY A 340 -22.31 -2.42 15.46
CA GLY A 340 -21.63 -1.43 14.64
C GLY A 340 -21.94 0.01 15.05
N GLN A 341 -22.06 0.31 16.34
CA GLN A 341 -22.37 1.69 16.76
C GLN A 341 -21.19 2.62 16.52
N PHE A 342 -21.48 3.84 16.10
CA PHE A 342 -20.53 4.95 16.00
C PHE A 342 -20.85 5.97 17.10
N PHE A 343 -19.96 6.07 18.08
CA PHE A 343 -20.16 6.91 19.25
C PHE A 343 -19.40 8.23 19.16
N LYS A 344 -19.99 9.26 19.77
CA LYS A 344 -19.35 10.55 20.06
C LYS A 344 -19.26 10.74 21.58
N VAL A 345 -18.15 11.29 22.04
CA VAL A 345 -17.94 11.75 23.42
C VAL A 345 -17.43 13.19 23.38
N ASP A 346 -18.07 14.06 24.17
CA ASP A 346 -17.69 15.48 24.26
C ASP A 346 -16.30 15.64 24.86
N LYS A 347 -15.43 16.42 24.20
CA LYS A 347 -14.06 16.68 24.62
C LYS A 347 -13.95 17.21 26.04
N LYS A 348 -14.94 17.97 26.50
CA LYS A 348 -14.93 18.56 27.84
C LYS A 348 -14.95 17.48 28.89
N GLN A 349 -15.71 16.41 28.67
CA GLN A 349 -15.74 15.27 29.60
C GLN A 349 -14.39 14.54 29.62
N ILE A 350 -13.73 14.42 28.47
CA ILE A 350 -12.38 13.83 28.38
C ILE A 350 -11.37 14.68 29.15
N GLN A 351 -11.39 16.00 28.95
CA GLN A 351 -10.55 16.94 29.70
C GLN A 351 -10.82 16.85 31.22
N GLU A 352 -12.10 16.86 31.63
CA GLU A 352 -12.48 16.77 33.05
C GLU A 352 -11.98 15.47 33.71
N ILE A 353 -11.95 14.36 32.96
CA ILE A 353 -11.38 13.08 33.42
C ILE A 353 -9.87 13.19 33.61
N PHE A 354 -9.14 13.73 32.64
CA PHE A 354 -7.69 13.91 32.75
C PHE A 354 -7.30 14.91 33.85
N ASP A 355 -8.08 15.97 34.04
CA ASP A 355 -7.91 16.95 35.11
C ASP A 355 -8.30 16.41 36.50
N GLY A 356 -8.92 15.22 36.56
CA GLY A 356 -9.41 14.61 37.79
C GLY A 356 -10.66 15.28 38.39
N THR A 357 -11.28 16.22 37.67
CA THR A 357 -12.52 16.90 38.08
C THR A 357 -13.76 16.05 37.84
N ARG A 358 -13.67 15.05 36.96
CA ARG A 358 -14.65 13.99 36.78
C ARG A 358 -14.04 12.63 37.12
N THR A 359 -14.65 11.91 38.05
CA THR A 359 -14.18 10.60 38.54
C THR A 359 -14.91 9.41 37.91
N THR A 360 -15.88 9.66 37.04
CA THR A 360 -16.64 8.64 36.32
C THR A 360 -16.32 8.66 34.83
N PRO A 361 -16.41 7.51 34.12
CA PRO A 361 -16.28 7.48 32.67
C PRO A 361 -17.25 8.45 31.96
N ALA A 362 -16.88 8.93 30.79
CA ALA A 362 -17.65 9.88 30.02
C ALA A 362 -18.97 9.29 29.49
N ASP A 363 -19.96 10.15 29.35
CA ASP A 363 -21.20 9.83 28.65
C ASP A 363 -20.95 9.84 27.14
N LYS A 364 -21.65 8.93 26.43
CA LYS A 364 -21.50 8.70 24.99
C LYS A 364 -22.83 8.84 24.27
N GLU A 365 -22.80 9.49 23.11
CA GLU A 365 -23.93 9.62 22.19
C GLU A 365 -23.74 8.64 21.02
N VAL A 366 -24.78 7.89 20.66
CA VAL A 366 -24.79 7.11 19.41
C VAL A 366 -25.18 8.05 18.27
N LEU A 367 -24.30 8.29 17.30
CA LEU A 367 -24.63 9.11 16.13
C LEU A 367 -25.36 8.29 15.06
N PHE A 368 -24.88 7.08 14.82
CA PHE A 368 -25.50 6.11 13.92
C PHE A 368 -24.97 4.70 14.25
N GLN A 369 -25.55 3.70 13.60
CA GLN A 369 -25.13 2.30 13.72
C GLN A 369 -25.20 1.61 12.36
N MET A 370 -24.37 0.60 12.16
CA MET A 370 -24.42 -0.29 11.00
C MET A 370 -25.36 -1.47 11.32
N ASP A 371 -24.89 -2.71 11.12
CA ASP A 371 -25.57 -3.95 11.52
C ASP A 371 -24.76 -4.68 12.59
N ASN A 372 -25.26 -5.83 13.05
CA ASN A 372 -24.60 -6.65 14.05
C ASN A 372 -23.24 -7.17 13.57
N GLY A 373 -22.28 -7.19 14.49
CA GLY A 373 -20.94 -7.71 14.24
C GLY A 373 -20.17 -6.93 13.17
N TRP A 374 -20.12 -5.60 13.31
CA TRP A 374 -19.43 -4.71 12.38
C TRP A 374 -18.08 -4.26 12.94
N GLU A 375 -17.00 -4.86 12.45
CA GLU A 375 -15.65 -4.48 12.83
C GLU A 375 -15.12 -3.40 11.90
N TYR A 376 -14.77 -2.24 12.44
CA TYR A 376 -14.24 -1.14 11.64
C TYR A 376 -13.30 -0.23 12.43
N ASN A 377 -12.45 0.51 11.71
CA ASN A 377 -11.70 1.61 12.28
C ASN A 377 -12.10 2.95 11.65
N ILE A 378 -11.81 4.05 12.36
CA ILE A 378 -12.13 5.41 11.95
C ILE A 378 -10.83 6.15 11.67
N ARG A 379 -10.77 6.85 10.52
CA ARG A 379 -9.71 7.81 10.21
C ARG A 379 -10.32 9.11 9.74
N ILE A 380 -10.12 10.15 10.54
CA ILE A 380 -10.68 11.49 10.29
C ILE A 380 -9.70 12.22 9.35
N HIS A 381 -10.24 12.84 8.30
CA HIS A 381 -9.45 13.63 7.37
C HIS A 381 -8.75 14.80 8.12
N PRO A 382 -7.52 15.21 7.75
CA PRO A 382 -6.80 16.27 8.47
C PRO A 382 -7.56 17.59 8.63
N THR A 383 -8.47 17.91 7.71
CA THR A 383 -9.33 19.11 7.81
C THR A 383 -10.50 18.97 8.79
N GLY A 384 -10.81 17.76 9.26
CA GLY A 384 -12.01 17.45 10.06
C GLY A 384 -13.30 17.30 9.25
N ASN A 385 -13.35 17.75 7.99
CA ASN A 385 -14.59 17.83 7.20
C ASN A 385 -15.27 16.46 6.95
N TYR A 386 -14.55 15.36 7.06
CA TYR A 386 -15.10 14.02 6.91
C TYR A 386 -14.20 12.98 7.59
N ALA A 387 -14.72 11.77 7.76
CA ALA A 387 -13.93 10.61 8.16
C ALA A 387 -14.19 9.44 7.23
N TYR A 388 -13.17 8.61 7.04
CA TYR A 388 -13.34 7.28 6.50
C TYR A 388 -13.60 6.27 7.61
N ILE A 389 -14.57 5.41 7.36
CA ILE A 389 -14.90 4.23 8.16
C ILE A 389 -14.40 3.03 7.35
N VAL A 390 -13.32 2.43 7.81
CA VAL A 390 -12.70 1.27 7.17
C VAL A 390 -13.33 0.01 7.74
N SER A 391 -14.29 -0.57 7.03
CA SER A 391 -14.97 -1.78 7.50
C SER A 391 -14.13 -3.02 7.26
N ILE A 392 -13.47 -3.48 8.32
CA ILE A 392 -12.46 -4.54 8.30
C ILE A 392 -13.07 -5.88 7.89
N ASN A 393 -14.10 -6.33 8.61
CA ASN A 393 -14.74 -7.63 8.35
C ASN A 393 -15.82 -7.58 7.26
N LYS A 394 -16.04 -6.41 6.64
CA LYS A 394 -17.02 -6.22 5.56
C LYS A 394 -16.42 -5.74 4.23
N HIS A 395 -15.11 -5.53 4.17
CA HIS A 395 -14.33 -5.41 2.93
C HIS A 395 -14.62 -4.15 2.07
N TYR A 396 -14.97 -3.04 2.71
CA TYR A 396 -15.31 -1.79 2.00
C TYR A 396 -15.05 -0.56 2.88
N ILE A 397 -14.99 0.60 2.25
CA ILE A 397 -14.74 1.89 2.89
C ILE A 397 -15.98 2.77 2.72
N GLN A 398 -16.39 3.40 3.82
CA GLN A 398 -17.41 4.43 3.81
C GLN A 398 -16.82 5.79 4.15
N ARG A 399 -17.48 6.86 3.73
CA ARG A 399 -17.24 8.23 4.16
C ARG A 399 -18.43 8.71 4.97
N THR A 400 -18.17 9.37 6.09
CA THR A 400 -19.14 10.20 6.80
C THR A 400 -18.67 11.65 6.74
N ASN A 401 -19.56 12.55 6.32
CA ASN A 401 -19.26 13.99 6.33
C ASN A 401 -19.48 14.54 7.74
N TYR A 402 -18.74 15.59 8.07
CA TYR A 402 -18.89 16.31 9.32
C TYR A 402 -19.80 17.52 9.13
N ASP A 403 -20.89 17.59 9.89
CA ASP A 403 -21.75 18.76 9.97
C ASP A 403 -21.22 19.72 11.03
N TRP A 404 -20.63 20.83 10.59
CA TRP A 404 -20.04 21.85 11.45
C TRP A 404 -21.06 22.62 12.30
N ALA A 405 -22.33 22.70 11.87
CA ALA A 405 -23.36 23.39 12.64
C ALA A 405 -23.75 22.59 13.89
N SER A 406 -23.95 21.28 13.72
CA SER A 406 -24.30 20.38 14.83
C SER A 406 -23.10 19.74 15.51
N LYS A 407 -21.88 19.90 14.97
CA LYS A 407 -20.64 19.25 15.41
C LYS A 407 -20.76 17.72 15.46
N ARG A 408 -21.30 17.14 14.39
CA ARG A 408 -21.59 15.69 14.30
C ARG A 408 -21.20 15.13 12.95
N PHE A 409 -20.67 13.92 12.96
CA PHE A 409 -20.64 13.08 11.77
C PHE A 409 -22.07 12.62 11.41
N VAL A 410 -22.40 12.67 10.12
CA VAL A 410 -23.72 12.27 9.60
C VAL A 410 -23.71 10.83 9.09
N THR A 411 -24.86 10.33 8.65
CA THR A 411 -24.98 8.96 8.09
C THR A 411 -23.94 8.71 6.99
N PRO A 412 -23.17 7.62 7.05
CA PRO A 412 -22.11 7.34 6.09
C PRO A 412 -22.64 6.81 4.75
N TYR A 413 -21.83 6.96 3.69
CA TYR A 413 -22.07 6.39 2.36
C TYR A 413 -20.82 5.70 1.83
N ILE A 414 -21.01 4.72 0.93
CA ILE A 414 -19.89 3.93 0.37
C ILE A 414 -19.07 4.80 -0.58
N ILE A 415 -17.74 4.76 -0.42
CA ILE A 415 -16.82 5.43 -1.35
C ILE A 415 -15.94 4.44 -2.13
N ALA A 416 -15.69 3.24 -1.59
CA ALA A 416 -14.92 2.21 -2.28
C ALA A 416 -15.24 0.82 -1.75
N GLY A 417 -15.17 -0.20 -2.60
CA GLY A 417 -15.46 -1.57 -2.22
C GLY A 417 -16.95 -1.92 -2.27
N THR A 418 -17.27 -3.19 -1.98
CA THR A 418 -18.65 -3.66 -1.84
C THR A 418 -18.76 -4.47 -0.56
N ALA A 419 -19.74 -4.14 0.29
CA ALA A 419 -19.97 -4.82 1.55
C ALA A 419 -20.09 -6.34 1.33
N GLU A 420 -19.43 -7.10 2.20
CA GLU A 420 -19.43 -8.58 2.24
C GLU A 420 -18.87 -9.26 0.98
N ARG A 421 -18.15 -8.53 0.12
CA ARG A 421 -17.51 -9.08 -1.07
C ARG A 421 -16.00 -8.89 -1.00
N ALA A 422 -15.33 -9.82 -0.32
CA ALA A 422 -13.88 -9.91 -0.31
C ALA A 422 -13.33 -10.29 -1.69
N ASP A 423 -12.39 -9.49 -2.21
CA ASP A 423 -11.58 -9.81 -3.39
C ASP A 423 -10.42 -8.79 -3.51
N TYR A 424 -9.54 -8.96 -4.49
CA TYR A 424 -8.50 -8.02 -4.86
C TYR A 424 -8.77 -7.45 -6.26
N VAL A 425 -9.38 -6.26 -6.31
CA VAL A 425 -9.69 -5.58 -7.58
C VAL A 425 -9.44 -4.08 -7.44
N ASP A 426 -8.55 -3.55 -8.29
CA ASP A 426 -8.42 -2.12 -8.52
C ASP A 426 -9.60 -1.62 -9.35
N GLY A 427 -10.06 -0.40 -9.10
CA GLY A 427 -11.26 0.11 -9.75
C GLY A 427 -11.72 1.43 -9.16
N ILE A 428 -12.87 1.91 -9.61
CA ILE A 428 -13.47 3.15 -9.10
C ILE A 428 -14.68 2.81 -8.25
N GLY A 429 -14.75 3.39 -7.06
CA GLY A 429 -15.88 3.27 -6.15
C GLY A 429 -16.21 1.81 -5.83
N THR A 430 -17.48 1.45 -6.02
CA THR A 430 -18.01 0.12 -5.73
C THR A 430 -17.57 -0.97 -6.72
N SER A 431 -16.82 -0.64 -7.77
CA SER A 431 -16.19 -1.65 -8.64
C SER A 431 -14.88 -2.19 -8.07
N ALA A 432 -14.21 -1.43 -7.19
CA ALA A 432 -13.03 -1.90 -6.47
C ALA A 432 -13.41 -2.98 -5.44
N ARG A 433 -12.42 -3.77 -5.01
CA ARG A 433 -12.57 -4.78 -3.97
C ARG A 433 -11.37 -4.74 -3.03
N PHE A 434 -11.65 -5.00 -1.76
CA PHE A 434 -10.67 -5.19 -0.69
C PHE A 434 -10.85 -6.58 -0.10
N HIS A 435 -9.84 -7.06 0.62
CA HIS A 435 -9.93 -8.28 1.41
C HIS A 435 -9.35 -8.01 2.81
N ASN A 436 -10.24 -7.57 3.69
CA ASN A 436 -9.92 -7.11 5.05
C ASN A 436 -9.02 -5.86 5.07
N PRO A 437 -9.54 -4.71 4.59
CA PRO A 437 -8.81 -3.45 4.74
C PRO A 437 -8.62 -3.13 6.23
N TYR A 438 -7.48 -2.59 6.62
CA TYR A 438 -7.12 -2.34 8.02
C TYR A 438 -6.78 -0.85 8.24
N GLN A 439 -5.66 -0.49 8.86
CA GLN A 439 -5.34 0.91 9.10
C GLN A 439 -5.07 1.62 7.77
N GLY A 440 -5.44 2.90 7.71
CA GLY A 440 -4.99 3.81 6.66
C GLY A 440 -4.57 5.17 7.22
N VAL A 441 -3.93 5.95 6.37
CA VAL A 441 -3.39 7.28 6.64
C VAL A 441 -3.69 8.20 5.46
N PHE A 442 -4.02 9.46 5.74
CA PHE A 442 -4.14 10.49 4.72
C PHE A 442 -2.76 11.04 4.39
N VAL A 443 -2.43 11.11 3.10
CA VAL A 443 -1.15 11.59 2.61
C VAL A 443 -1.39 12.73 1.64
N LYS A 444 -0.82 13.89 1.95
CA LYS A 444 -0.94 15.07 1.10
C LYS A 444 -0.28 14.80 -0.25
N ASN A 445 -1.01 15.03 -1.33
CA ASN A 445 -0.51 14.86 -2.69
C ASN A 445 -0.23 16.24 -3.31
N PRO A 446 1.04 16.57 -3.61
CA PRO A 446 1.40 17.87 -4.21
C PRO A 446 0.67 18.17 -5.53
N ASN A 447 0.23 17.14 -6.27
CA ASN A 447 -0.51 17.32 -7.52
C ASN A 447 -1.96 17.79 -7.31
N TYR A 448 -2.45 17.75 -6.07
CA TYR A 448 -3.80 18.20 -5.71
C TYR A 448 -3.81 19.61 -5.10
N ALA A 449 -2.66 20.31 -5.09
CA ALA A 449 -2.55 21.64 -4.51
C ALA A 449 -3.63 22.60 -5.06
N GLY A 450 -4.38 23.23 -4.13
CA GLY A 450 -5.48 24.14 -4.43
C GLY A 450 -6.83 23.47 -4.70
N GLN A 451 -6.92 22.14 -4.66
CA GLN A 451 -8.20 21.42 -4.70
C GLN A 451 -8.84 21.40 -3.31
N GLU A 452 -10.14 21.09 -3.24
CA GLU A 452 -10.88 20.97 -1.97
C GLU A 452 -10.31 19.86 -1.08
N ASP A 453 -9.86 18.76 -1.69
CA ASP A 453 -9.25 17.63 -1.01
C ASP A 453 -7.86 17.39 -1.61
N GLU A 454 -6.83 17.71 -0.82
CA GLU A 454 -5.43 17.60 -1.22
C GLU A 454 -4.80 16.25 -0.83
N TYR A 455 -5.57 15.28 -0.32
CA TYR A 455 -5.03 14.06 0.27
C TYR A 455 -5.46 12.80 -0.48
N ASP A 456 -4.52 11.88 -0.69
CA ASP A 456 -4.84 10.49 -0.95
C ASP A 456 -5.01 9.74 0.38
N PHE A 457 -5.77 8.64 0.38
CA PHE A 457 -5.86 7.74 1.53
C PHE A 457 -5.14 6.42 1.22
N ILE A 458 -4.07 6.15 1.96
CA ILE A 458 -3.20 4.99 1.79
C ILE A 458 -3.51 4.00 2.91
N LEU A 459 -3.81 2.75 2.60
CA LEU A 459 -4.27 1.76 3.58
C LEU A 459 -3.70 0.36 3.36
N CYS A 460 -3.56 -0.38 4.45
CA CYS A 460 -3.24 -1.81 4.41
C CYS A 460 -4.47 -2.63 4.00
N ASP A 461 -4.32 -3.51 3.03
CA ASP A 461 -5.32 -4.50 2.64
C ASP A 461 -4.83 -5.89 3.04
N LYS A 462 -5.21 -6.31 4.26
CA LYS A 462 -4.58 -7.40 5.01
C LYS A 462 -4.52 -8.70 4.22
N LEU A 463 -5.67 -9.24 3.82
CA LEU A 463 -5.73 -10.47 3.03
C LEU A 463 -5.65 -10.17 1.52
N GLY A 464 -5.68 -8.90 1.13
CA GLY A 464 -5.23 -8.43 -0.18
C GLY A 464 -3.71 -8.50 -0.36
N GLN A 465 -2.93 -8.62 0.72
CA GLN A 465 -1.47 -8.77 0.73
C GLN A 465 -0.73 -7.57 0.12
N CYS A 466 -1.29 -6.37 0.31
CA CYS A 466 -0.77 -5.16 -0.31
C CYS A 466 -1.18 -3.89 0.45
N ILE A 467 -0.54 -2.79 0.05
CA ILE A 467 -0.93 -1.43 0.39
C ILE A 467 -1.73 -0.87 -0.77
N ARG A 468 -2.91 -0.30 -0.48
CA ARG A 468 -3.83 0.29 -1.46
C ARG A 468 -3.81 1.80 -1.31
N LYS A 469 -4.21 2.49 -2.37
CA LYS A 469 -4.37 3.94 -2.45
C LYS A 469 -5.78 4.26 -2.92
N ILE A 470 -6.44 5.20 -2.27
CA ILE A 470 -7.75 5.74 -2.65
C ILE A 470 -7.60 7.24 -2.90
N THR A 471 -7.92 7.70 -4.10
CA THR A 471 -7.97 9.14 -4.42
C THR A 471 -9.25 9.78 -3.86
N PRO A 472 -9.34 11.12 -3.72
CA PRO A 472 -10.59 11.79 -3.33
C PRO A 472 -11.81 11.43 -4.20
N GLN A 473 -11.58 11.13 -5.48
CA GLN A 473 -12.62 10.72 -6.43
C GLN A 473 -13.00 9.22 -6.33
N GLY A 474 -12.50 8.50 -5.32
CA GLY A 474 -12.83 7.10 -5.06
C GLY A 474 -12.15 6.09 -5.98
N LYS A 475 -11.09 6.46 -6.71
CA LYS A 475 -10.29 5.50 -7.49
C LYS A 475 -9.36 4.75 -6.54
N VAL A 476 -9.48 3.42 -6.54
CA VAL A 476 -8.63 2.50 -5.80
C VAL A 476 -7.57 1.92 -6.73
N THR A 477 -6.31 2.01 -6.31
CA THR A 477 -5.16 1.38 -6.97
C THR A 477 -4.25 0.68 -5.96
N THR A 478 -3.51 -0.34 -6.38
CA THR A 478 -2.47 -0.94 -5.53
C THR A 478 -1.17 -0.12 -5.54
N PHE A 479 -0.76 0.35 -4.37
CA PHE A 479 0.44 1.14 -4.16
C PHE A 479 1.70 0.27 -4.06
N ALA A 480 1.69 -0.76 -3.20
CA ALA A 480 2.82 -1.67 -3.00
C ALA A 480 2.35 -3.10 -2.67
N GLY A 481 3.19 -4.10 -2.94
CA GLY A 481 2.95 -5.52 -2.66
C GLY A 481 2.54 -6.34 -3.88
N ARG A 482 2.45 -7.66 -3.66
CA ARG A 482 2.09 -8.69 -4.65
C ARG A 482 3.08 -8.83 -5.81
N GLY A 483 4.34 -8.44 -5.60
CA GLY A 483 5.44 -8.60 -6.55
C GLY A 483 5.98 -10.04 -6.60
N SER A 484 7.14 -10.19 -7.25
CA SER A 484 7.91 -11.42 -7.39
C SER A 484 7.10 -12.64 -7.82
N ALA A 485 6.07 -12.47 -8.67
CA ALA A 485 5.17 -13.53 -9.10
C ALA A 485 5.89 -14.76 -9.73
N SER A 486 7.13 -14.58 -10.19
CA SER A 486 8.00 -15.65 -10.68
C SER A 486 8.52 -16.60 -9.60
N LEU A 487 8.59 -16.19 -8.32
CA LEU A 487 9.05 -17.05 -7.22
C LEU A 487 8.03 -18.14 -6.88
N ASN A 488 6.75 -17.78 -6.87
CA ASN A 488 5.60 -18.65 -6.69
C ASN A 488 4.29 -17.87 -6.90
N ASN A 489 3.17 -18.61 -7.00
CA ASN A 489 1.84 -18.05 -7.22
C ASN A 489 1.21 -17.37 -6.00
N ASN A 490 1.87 -17.38 -4.83
CA ASN A 490 1.30 -16.74 -3.64
C ASN A 490 1.46 -15.22 -3.75
N PRO A 491 0.39 -14.43 -3.54
CA PRO A 491 0.49 -12.98 -3.50
C PRO A 491 1.13 -12.44 -2.20
N TRP A 492 1.39 -13.31 -1.22
CA TRP A 492 2.05 -12.98 0.04
C TRP A 492 3.48 -13.51 0.11
N GLY A 493 4.22 -13.00 1.09
CA GLY A 493 5.57 -13.46 1.44
C GLY A 493 6.41 -12.35 2.05
N TYR A 494 7.70 -12.59 2.15
CA TYR A 494 8.68 -11.64 2.67
C TYR A 494 9.72 -11.35 1.59
N VAL A 495 9.52 -10.25 0.87
CA VAL A 495 10.43 -9.78 -0.19
C VAL A 495 10.48 -8.26 -0.10
N ASP A 496 11.69 -7.71 0.00
CA ASP A 496 12.00 -6.28 -0.13
C ASP A 496 12.23 -5.92 -1.62
N GLY A 497 12.28 -4.63 -1.97
CA GLY A 497 12.58 -4.15 -3.31
C GLY A 497 11.48 -3.27 -3.93
N ASP A 498 11.40 -3.25 -5.26
CA ASP A 498 10.43 -2.44 -6.01
C ASP A 498 8.99 -2.70 -5.54
N LEU A 499 8.23 -1.61 -5.35
CA LEU A 499 6.88 -1.63 -4.76
C LEU A 499 5.95 -2.67 -5.39
N ARG A 500 6.00 -2.87 -6.70
CA ARG A 500 5.02 -3.69 -7.44
C ARG A 500 5.63 -4.90 -8.15
N GLN A 501 6.90 -4.82 -8.52
CA GLN A 501 7.59 -5.90 -9.23
C GLN A 501 8.21 -6.92 -8.28
N GLU A 502 8.59 -6.51 -7.06
CA GLU A 502 9.36 -7.36 -6.15
C GLU A 502 8.66 -7.53 -4.80
N ALA A 503 8.33 -6.41 -4.16
CA ALA A 503 7.93 -6.41 -2.78
C ALA A 503 6.72 -7.31 -2.47
N ARG A 504 6.81 -8.03 -1.35
CA ARG A 504 5.74 -8.85 -0.79
C ARG A 504 5.57 -8.55 0.70
N PHE A 505 4.30 -8.55 1.10
CA PHE A 505 3.85 -8.49 2.48
C PHE A 505 3.13 -9.78 2.84
N ASP A 506 2.95 -10.04 4.13
CA ASP A 506 2.11 -11.11 4.63
C ASP A 506 1.23 -10.60 5.77
N ARG A 507 -0.02 -10.32 5.43
CA ARG A 507 -1.06 -9.73 6.27
C ARG A 507 -0.67 -8.37 6.87
N PRO A 508 -0.38 -7.35 6.03
CA PRO A 508 -0.10 -6.00 6.51
C PRO A 508 -1.34 -5.40 7.19
N LYS A 509 -1.17 -4.73 8.33
CA LYS A 509 -2.29 -4.18 9.12
C LYS A 509 -2.10 -2.74 9.52
N GLY A 510 -1.00 -2.44 10.23
CA GLY A 510 -0.70 -1.09 10.66
C GLY A 510 0.03 -0.28 9.59
N ILE A 511 -0.21 1.03 9.51
CA ILE A 511 0.50 1.98 8.65
C ILE A 511 0.59 3.36 9.31
N ALA A 512 1.77 3.95 9.30
CA ALA A 512 1.99 5.36 9.62
C ALA A 512 2.82 6.03 8.51
N TYR A 513 2.68 7.34 8.35
CA TYR A 513 3.39 8.12 7.34
C TYR A 513 4.12 9.29 7.98
N ASP A 514 5.41 9.41 7.71
CA ASP A 514 6.24 10.55 8.07
C ASP A 514 6.28 11.54 6.91
N GLU A 515 5.60 12.68 7.06
CA GLU A 515 5.55 13.72 6.04
C GLU A 515 6.92 14.39 5.79
N ALA A 516 7.81 14.39 6.79
CA ALA A 516 9.10 15.07 6.69
C ALA A 516 10.08 14.33 5.76
N THR A 517 9.94 13.00 5.68
CA THR A 517 10.83 12.12 4.91
C THR A 517 10.12 11.37 3.78
N ASP A 518 8.81 11.55 3.59
CA ASP A 518 7.99 10.79 2.64
C ASP A 518 8.17 9.27 2.83
N THR A 519 8.10 8.84 4.09
CA THR A 519 8.33 7.46 4.52
C THR A 519 7.07 6.85 5.13
N TYR A 520 6.74 5.62 4.72
CA TYR A 520 5.70 4.82 5.35
C TYR A 520 6.31 3.74 6.24
N TYR A 521 5.73 3.53 7.42
CA TYR A 521 6.04 2.42 8.31
C TYR A 521 4.84 1.47 8.34
N ILE A 522 5.08 0.18 8.11
CA ILE A 522 4.03 -0.81 7.90
C ILE A 522 4.20 -1.96 8.88
N GLY A 523 3.15 -2.25 9.65
CA GLY A 523 3.06 -3.45 10.46
C GLY A 523 2.73 -4.67 9.60
N ASP A 524 3.74 -5.49 9.30
CA ASP A 524 3.63 -6.66 8.44
C ASP A 524 3.41 -7.93 9.27
N GLY A 525 2.13 -8.26 9.47
CA GLY A 525 1.65 -9.04 10.61
C GLY A 525 2.19 -10.46 10.71
N SER A 526 2.08 -11.24 9.64
CA SER A 526 2.56 -12.63 9.61
C SER A 526 4.06 -12.74 9.35
N ASN A 527 4.65 -11.71 8.75
CA ASN A 527 6.11 -11.57 8.66
C ASN A 527 6.75 -11.11 9.99
N ARG A 528 5.94 -10.70 10.99
CA ARG A 528 6.37 -10.29 12.34
C ARG A 528 7.34 -9.10 12.34
N ARG A 529 7.19 -8.18 11.39
CA ARG A 529 8.16 -7.11 11.10
C ARG A 529 7.48 -5.76 10.99
N ILE A 530 8.29 -4.71 11.17
CA ILE A 530 7.98 -3.38 10.65
C ILE A 530 8.73 -3.22 9.33
N ARG A 531 7.98 -2.96 8.26
CA ARG A 531 8.50 -2.68 6.92
C ARG A 531 8.48 -1.18 6.70
N LYS A 532 9.33 -0.70 5.80
CA LYS A 532 9.45 0.70 5.44
C LYS A 532 9.19 0.86 3.94
N ILE A 533 8.47 1.89 3.54
CA ILE A 533 8.46 2.37 2.15
C ILE A 533 9.09 3.75 2.16
N ALA A 534 10.24 3.90 1.51
CA ALA A 534 10.95 5.17 1.42
C ALA A 534 11.71 5.24 0.11
N TYR A 535 12.20 6.43 -0.24
CA TYR A 535 13.09 6.56 -1.37
C TYR A 535 14.41 5.81 -1.11
N GLU A 536 14.95 5.23 -2.16
CA GLU A 536 16.27 4.60 -2.17
C GLU A 536 17.34 5.42 -1.42
N GLY A 537 18.23 4.70 -0.73
CA GLY A 537 19.28 5.31 0.09
C GLY A 537 18.84 5.86 1.45
N GLU A 538 17.54 5.87 1.73
CA GLU A 538 16.97 6.16 3.06
C GLU A 538 16.42 4.88 3.71
N GLU A 539 16.75 3.71 3.15
CA GLU A 539 16.18 2.40 3.45
C GLU A 539 16.64 1.72 4.75
#